data_AF-A0A450T1C3-F1
#
_entry.id   AF-A0A450T1C3-F1
#
_cell.length_a   1.000
_cell.length_b   1.000
_cell.length_c   1.000
_cell.angle_alpha   90.00
_cell.angle_beta   90.00
_cell.angle_gamma   90.00
#
_symmetry.space_group_name_H-M   'P 1'
#
loop_
_entity.id
_entity.type
_entity.pdbx_description
1 polymer ?
#
loop_
_entity_poly.entity_id
_entity_poly.type
_entity_poly.pdbx_seq_one_letter_code
_entity_poly.pdbx_strand_id
1 'polypeptide(L)' 'MDRIDSLRSVVGEVYRAHPFEIIAWVVLPEHLHAIWRMPDGDTDYPMRWGLIKAGFSRALPKVEKIATVCHAITRSR' A
#
# COMPACT_ATOMS: atom_id res chain seq x y z
N MET A 1 -12.31 8.28 11.84
CA MET A 1 -11.93 6.85 11.90
C MET A 1 -11.59 6.29 10.52
N ASP A 2 -11.79 7.08 9.46
CA ASP A 2 -12.07 6.59 8.09
C ASP A 2 -10.83 6.17 7.29
N ARG A 3 -9.62 6.57 7.71
CA ARG A 3 -8.39 6.26 6.94
C ARG A 3 -7.96 4.80 7.07
N ILE A 4 -8.20 4.18 8.23
CA ILE A 4 -7.83 2.78 8.45
C ILE A 4 -8.74 1.87 7.62
N ASP A 5 -10.02 2.22 7.49
CA ASP A 5 -10.99 1.45 6.72
C ASP A 5 -10.70 1.51 5.21
N SER A 6 -10.34 2.70 4.70
CA SER A 6 -9.86 2.84 3.32
C SER A 6 -8.62 2.00 3.04
N LEU A 7 -7.66 1.97 3.96
CA LEU A 7 -6.47 1.12 3.83
C LEU A 7 -6.86 -0.36 3.79
N ARG A 8 -7.71 -0.81 4.72
CA ARG A 8 -8.20 -2.19 4.77
C ARG A 8 -8.94 -2.60 3.50
N SER A 9 -9.78 -1.72 2.95
CA SER A 9 -10.52 -1.99 1.71
C SER A 9 -9.56 -2.21 0.55
N VAL A 10 -8.61 -1.28 0.35
CA VAL A 10 -7.64 -1.34 -0.75
C VAL A 10 -6.73 -2.57 -0.61
N VAL A 11 -6.27 -2.88 0.60
CA VAL A 11 -5.47 -4.09 0.85
C VAL A 11 -6.28 -5.35 0.52
N GLY A 12 -7.56 -5.39 0.90
CA GLY A 12 -8.46 -6.49 0.56
C GLY A 12 -8.68 -6.65 -0.95
N GLU A 13 -8.81 -5.53 -1.69
CA GLU A 13 -8.89 -5.54 -3.16
C GLU A 13 -7.63 -6.11 -3.81
N VAL A 14 -6.45 -5.65 -3.37
CA VAL A 14 -5.18 -6.12 -3.91
C VAL A 14 -4.92 -7.58 -3.53
N TYR A 15 -5.28 -8.00 -2.31
CA TYR A 15 -5.19 -9.39 -1.88
C TYR A 15 -6.07 -10.31 -2.74
N ARG A 16 -7.30 -9.89 -3.08
CA ARG A 16 -8.19 -10.67 -3.97
C ARG A 16 -7.62 -10.83 -5.38
N ALA A 17 -6.98 -9.79 -5.92
CA ALA A 17 -6.39 -9.83 -7.25
C ALA A 17 -5.03 -10.55 -7.28
N HIS A 18 -4.25 -10.40 -6.21
CA HIS A 18 -2.90 -10.92 -6.07
C HIS A 18 -2.74 -11.50 -4.67
N PRO A 19 -3.08 -12.78 -4.45
CA PRO A 19 -2.96 -13.40 -3.14
C PRO A 19 -1.52 -13.36 -2.61
N PHE A 20 -1.37 -13.07 -1.31
CA PHE A 20 -0.12 -13.13 -0.56
C PHE A 20 -0.43 -13.37 0.93
N GLU A 21 0.48 -13.98 1.68
CA GLU A 21 0.26 -14.21 3.10
C GLU A 21 0.46 -12.90 3.89
N ILE A 22 -0.56 -12.52 4.67
CA ILE A 22 -0.50 -11.35 5.56
C ILE A 22 0.02 -11.80 6.91
N ILE A 23 1.24 -11.41 7.28
CA ILE A 23 1.84 -11.75 8.57
C ILE A 23 1.48 -10.69 9.63
N ALA A 24 1.70 -9.41 9.32
CA ALA A 24 1.38 -8.32 10.24
C ALA A 24 1.14 -6.99 9.50
N TRP A 25 0.15 -6.23 9.93
CA TRP A 25 -0.10 -4.85 9.49
C TRP A 25 -0.32 -3.98 10.72
N VAL A 26 0.54 -2.99 10.91
CA VAL A 26 0.50 -2.08 12.05
C VAL A 26 0.44 -0.65 11.54
N VAL A 27 -0.66 0.05 11.83
CA VAL A 27 -0.82 1.46 11.52
C VAL A 27 -0.38 2.26 12.74
N LEU A 28 0.76 2.93 12.63
CA LEU A 28 1.24 3.91 13.60
C LEU A 28 0.84 5.32 13.13
N PRO A 29 0.80 6.32 14.01
CA PRO A 29 0.36 7.69 13.66
C PRO A 29 1.13 8.32 12.50
N GLU A 30 2.40 7.93 12.34
CA GLU A 30 3.36 8.52 11.40
C GLU A 30 3.76 7.55 10.27
N HIS A 31 3.58 6.24 10.45
CA HIS A 31 3.99 5.25 9.45
C HIS A 31 3.17 3.96 9.50
N LEU A 32 3.16 3.25 8.39
CA LEU A 32 2.55 1.93 8.23
C LEU A 32 3.66 0.89 8.18
N HIS A 33 3.63 -0.09 9.09
CA HIS A 33 4.50 -1.26 9.04
C HIS A 33 3.72 -2.45 8.50
N ALA A 34 4.22 -3.08 7.44
CA ALA A 34 3.60 -4.25 6.82
C ALA A 34 4.63 -5.36 6.67
N ILE A 35 4.27 -6.54 7.16
CA ILE A 35 4.99 -7.79 6.99
C ILE A 35 4.06 -8.75 6.26
N TRP A 36 4.55 -9.28 5.16
CA TRP A 36 3.85 -10.22 4.29
C TRP A 36 4.82 -11.24 3.75
N ARG A 37 4.32 -12.43 3.42
CA ARG A 37 5.08 -13.45 2.71
C ARG A 37 4.48 -13.62 1.31
N MET A 38 5.36 -13.64 0.32
CA MET A 38 4.96 -13.88 -1.07
C MET A 38 4.84 -15.39 -1.33
N PRO A 39 3.98 -15.82 -2.26
CA PRO A 39 3.97 -17.20 -2.75
C PRO A 39 5.34 -17.62 -3.29
N ASP A 40 5.63 -18.92 -3.24
CA ASP A 40 6.86 -19.44 -3.81
C ASP A 40 6.96 -19.12 -5.32
N GLY A 41 8.08 -18.54 -5.73
CA GLY A 41 8.32 -18.12 -7.11
C GLY A 41 7.76 -16.75 -7.49
N ASP A 42 7.11 -16.03 -6.56
CA ASP A 42 6.61 -14.67 -6.79
C ASP A 42 7.45 -13.64 -6.04
N THR A 43 8.09 -12.74 -6.79
CA THR A 43 8.90 -11.64 -6.25
C THR A 43 8.27 -10.26 -6.50
N ASP A 44 7.03 -10.22 -7.02
CA ASP A 44 6.35 -8.98 -7.43
C ASP A 44 5.67 -8.28 -6.25
N TYR A 45 6.40 -8.16 -5.14
CA TYR A 45 6.02 -7.29 -4.02
C TYR A 45 5.95 -5.80 -4.40
N PRO A 46 6.80 -5.24 -5.31
CA PRO A 46 6.74 -3.82 -5.66
C PRO A 46 5.43 -3.46 -6.37
N MET A 47 4.93 -4.35 -7.22
CA MET A 47 3.67 -4.17 -7.93
C MET A 47 2.50 -4.07 -6.93
N ARG A 48 2.37 -5.06 -6.03
CA ARG A 48 1.31 -5.08 -5.00
C ARG A 48 1.35 -3.83 -4.13
N TRP A 49 2.55 -3.44 -3.68
CA TRP A 49 2.71 -2.22 -2.89
C TRP A 49 2.34 -0.95 -3.66
N GLY A 50 2.69 -0.88 -4.94
CA GLY A 50 2.29 0.19 -5.84
C GLY A 50 0.76 0.29 -5.98
N LEU A 51 0.07 -0.84 -6.16
CA LEU A 51 -1.39 -0.89 -6.23
C LEU A 51 -2.04 -0.42 -4.93
N ILE A 52 -1.51 -0.83 -3.78
CA ILE A 52 -2.01 -0.43 -2.46
C ILE A 52 -1.83 1.08 -2.26
N LYS A 53 -0.65 1.62 -2.53
CA LYS A 53 -0.40 3.07 -2.45
C LYS A 53 -1.31 3.86 -3.37
N ALA A 54 -1.46 3.42 -4.62
CA ALA A 54 -2.28 4.10 -5.60
C ALA A 54 -3.77 4.05 -5.23
N GLY A 55 -4.27 2.90 -4.77
CA GLY A 55 -5.65 2.75 -4.29
C GLY A 55 -5.92 3.62 -3.07
N PHE A 56 -5.00 3.62 -2.09
CA PHE A 56 -5.12 4.44 -0.90
C PHE A 56 -5.09 5.94 -1.21
N SER A 57 -4.17 6.38 -2.07
CA SER A 57 -4.10 7.78 -2.50
C SER A 57 -5.37 8.25 -3.22
N ARG A 58 -6.06 7.36 -3.96
CA ARG A 58 -7.33 7.67 -4.62
C ARG A 58 -8.49 7.74 -3.65
N ALA A 59 -8.46 6.95 -2.58
CA ALA A 59 -9.50 6.91 -1.55
C ALA A 59 -9.43 8.10 -0.58
N LEU A 60 -8.30 8.82 -0.53
CA LEU A 60 -8.17 10.04 0.25
C LEU A 60 -8.83 11.23 -0.48
N PRO A 61 -9.54 12.12 0.24
CA PRO A 61 -9.99 13.37 -0.35
C PRO A 61 -8.78 14.15 -0.86
N LYS A 62 -8.89 14.77 -2.05
CA LYS A 62 -7.87 15.63 -2.63
C LYS A 62 -7.72 16.92 -1.80
N VAL A 63 -7.14 16.81 -0.61
CA VAL A 63 -6.66 17.97 0.13
C VAL A 63 -5.27 18.25 -0.43
N GLU A 64 -5.17 19.19 -1.36
CA GLU A 64 -3.90 19.68 -1.85
C GLU A 64 -3.04 20.16 -0.67
N LYS A 65 -1.98 19.40 -0.39
CA LYS A 65 -0.68 19.81 0.16
C LYS A 65 0.18 18.55 0.25
N ILE A 66 0.73 18.13 -0.88
CA ILE A 66 1.81 17.15 -0.91
C ILE A 66 3.08 17.91 -0.52
N ALA A 67 3.29 18.08 0.78
CA ALA A 67 4.63 18.34 1.30
C ALA A 67 5.17 16.99 1.79
N THR A 68 6.11 16.46 1.01
CA THR A 68 7.21 15.62 1.47
C THR A 68 6.81 14.34 2.22
N VAL A 69 6.61 13.24 1.49
CA VAL A 69 7.26 11.92 1.67
C VAL A 69 6.71 10.98 0.58
N CYS A 70 7.30 11.06 -0.62
CA CYS A 70 7.31 9.95 -1.56
C CYS A 70 8.53 10.12 -2.49
N HIS A 71 9.72 10.23 -1.90
CA HIS A 71 10.95 10.16 -2.67
C HIS A 71 11.24 8.69 -2.95
N ALA A 72 10.65 8.16 -4.03
CA ALA A 72 11.23 7.11 -4.86
C ALA A 72 10.19 6.62 -5.88
N ILE A 73 9.84 7.44 -6.88
CA ILE A 73 9.44 6.91 -8.19
C ILE A 73 9.85 7.90 -9.29
N THR A 74 11.08 7.78 -9.80
CA THR A 74 11.32 8.00 -11.23
C THR A 74 12.47 7.13 -11.70
N ARG A 75 12.12 6.11 -12.47
CA ARG A 75 13.01 5.33 -13.33
C ARG A 75 13.58 6.28 -14.39
N SER A 76 14.90 6.35 -14.55
CA SER A 76 15.54 6.95 -15.73
C SER A 76 16.93 6.35 -15.95
N ARG A 77 16.99 5.51 -16.99
CA ARG A 77 18.16 4.98 -17.73
C ARG A 77 19.10 4.02 -17.01
#